data_AF-A0A2M9B7V0-F1
#
_entry.id   AF-A0A2M9B7V0-F1
#
_cell.length_a   1.000
_cell.length_b   1.000
_cell.length_c   1.000
_cell.angle_alpha   90.00
_cell.angle_beta   90.00
_cell.angle_gamma   90.00
#
_symmetry.space_group_name_H-M   'P 1'
#
loop_
_entity.id
_entity.type
_entity.pdbx_description
1 polymer ?
#
loop_
_entity_poly.entity_id
_entity_poly.type
_entity_poly.pdbx_seq_one_letter_code
_entity_poly.pdbx_strand_id
1 'polypeptide(L)'
;MAANRGQADFAYYFTSETTPRALGDALSTAAGESDDTPLREDVDAHAYALTLADLAGTLGLATFGTGDRALAAAWTDDFITATTTPEELYGDESDGADVSEQVRSNQDVANKQNLLLLLSRGYWSTEFLQAVTDAYWLYDLDQGDDAWSGTSLEDAKYAPAPSGQYLTDGILALTAALTANAEASAWAFTDFQPGTEEIDGSNYAIGRFTHYLMFEHRFPGSSDGEGAGRTATLTALSSAIEATDGAADADDTSTSASRASAGPVHDVLVLQNLAKDLSEENGCSWNPLDYWHCAVAVAESVWRWIQDWGHLTLDILAGATFAPPPFTAVGVAAAVTNATWYAIDGDYVAAGLSLAAAVPGLAFTKIATGVKAGVTAEKAAAEADDIAEVATTIRAAVGPENTMAKVVTADSLRVRPNVWATTKSQVRAEAKKTAEGDFIDPNTGKVIPSYGKFDYGHKPGYEWRCTKMKALSLGWTQQELNNYFNDPSHYQIEDRASNRSHLYESDTCAA
;
A
#
# COMPACT_ATOMS: atom_id res chain seq x y z
N MET A 1 18.75 -2.95 3.59
CA MET A 1 17.31 -2.84 3.89
C MET A 1 16.59 -4.17 3.71
N ALA A 2 16.83 -4.93 2.63
CA ALA A 2 16.28 -6.28 2.45
C ALA A 2 16.29 -7.20 3.69
N ALA A 3 17.39 -7.25 4.45
CA ALA A 3 17.49 -8.08 5.66
C ALA A 3 16.58 -7.65 6.84
N ASN A 4 16.06 -6.41 6.79
CA ASN A 4 15.25 -5.81 7.84
C ASN A 4 13.81 -5.49 7.36
N ARG A 5 13.36 -6.08 6.24
CA ARG A 5 11.98 -5.92 5.75
C ARG A 5 10.97 -6.26 6.85
N GLY A 6 9.96 -5.42 7.03
CA GLY A 6 8.92 -5.62 8.03
C GLY A 6 9.36 -5.39 9.48
N GLN A 7 10.63 -5.03 9.76
CA GLN A 7 11.11 -4.85 11.12
C GLN A 7 10.86 -3.41 11.61
N ALA A 8 9.83 -3.23 12.45
CA ALA A 8 9.46 -1.93 13.00
C ALA A 8 10.58 -1.25 13.82
N ASP A 9 11.43 -2.02 14.50
CA ASP A 9 12.61 -1.48 15.22
C ASP A 9 13.60 -0.83 14.25
N PHE A 10 13.94 -1.56 13.19
CA PHE A 10 14.84 -1.03 12.17
C PHE A 10 14.24 0.21 11.50
N ALA A 11 12.94 0.19 11.16
CA ALA A 11 12.24 1.33 10.60
C ALA A 11 12.36 2.58 11.50
N TYR A 12 12.07 2.42 12.80
CA TYR A 12 12.23 3.49 13.78
C TYR A 12 13.67 4.04 13.82
N TYR A 13 14.67 3.18 14.07
CA TYR A 13 16.07 3.63 14.15
C TYR A 13 16.60 4.22 12.84
N PHE A 14 16.12 3.71 11.70
CA PHE A 14 16.47 4.26 10.40
C PHE A 14 15.94 5.69 10.26
N THR A 15 14.67 5.92 10.59
CA THR A 15 14.06 7.26 10.51
C THR A 15 14.56 8.23 11.58
N SER A 16 15.06 7.77 12.73
CA SER A 16 15.66 8.65 13.75
C SER A 16 17.01 9.22 13.32
N GLU A 17 17.69 8.56 12.38
CA GLU A 17 19.02 8.94 11.89
C GLU A 17 18.98 9.51 10.45
N THR A 18 17.81 9.57 9.83
CA THR A 18 17.67 9.95 8.42
C THR A 18 16.65 11.08 8.24
N THR A 19 17.05 12.12 7.50
CA THR A 19 16.20 13.26 7.16
C THR A 19 15.66 13.15 5.71
N PRO A 20 14.56 13.83 5.38
CA PRO A 20 14.08 13.92 3.99
C PRO A 20 15.17 14.39 3.01
N ARG A 21 15.99 15.38 3.40
CA ARG A 21 17.14 15.84 2.59
C ARG A 21 18.12 14.70 2.27
N ALA A 22 18.49 13.91 3.28
CA ALA A 22 19.42 12.81 3.11
C ALA A 22 18.85 11.70 2.22
N LEU A 23 17.53 11.46 2.28
CA LEU A 23 16.84 10.53 1.39
C LEU A 23 16.87 11.01 -0.07
N GLY A 24 16.53 12.28 -0.30
CA GLY A 24 16.60 12.88 -1.63
C GLY A 24 18.01 12.82 -2.22
N ASP A 25 19.03 13.15 -1.41
CA ASP A 25 20.43 13.07 -1.81
C ASP A 25 20.83 11.63 -2.16
N ALA A 26 20.43 10.65 -1.35
CA ALA A 26 20.71 9.24 -1.60
C ALA A 26 20.08 8.76 -2.93
N LEU A 27 18.84 9.15 -3.20
CA LEU A 27 18.16 8.81 -4.46
C LEU A 27 18.82 9.46 -5.67
N SER A 28 19.27 10.70 -5.53
CA SER A 28 19.95 11.43 -6.61
C SER A 28 21.24 10.72 -7.10
N THR A 29 21.79 9.79 -6.30
CA THR A 29 22.95 8.99 -6.71
C THR A 29 22.63 7.98 -7.83
N ALA A 30 21.36 7.64 -8.04
CA ALA A 30 20.90 6.76 -9.13
C ALA A 30 20.69 7.52 -10.45
N ALA A 31 20.63 8.85 -10.42
CA ALA A 31 20.46 9.69 -11.59
C ALA A 31 21.62 9.52 -12.58
N GLY A 32 21.26 9.36 -13.85
CA GLY A 32 22.19 9.35 -14.97
C GLY A 32 22.50 10.74 -15.50
N GLU A 33 22.99 10.83 -16.74
CA GLU A 33 23.54 12.07 -17.31
C GLU A 33 22.52 12.84 -18.17
N SER A 34 21.43 12.20 -18.60
CA SER A 34 20.42 12.79 -19.50
C SER A 34 19.11 12.02 -19.51
N ASP A 35 18.07 12.56 -20.15
CA ASP A 35 16.80 11.86 -20.37
C ASP A 35 16.94 10.59 -21.24
N ASP A 36 17.95 10.53 -22.10
CA ASP A 36 18.27 9.33 -22.91
C ASP A 36 19.00 8.26 -22.08
N THR A 37 19.61 8.66 -20.97
CA THR A 37 20.31 7.79 -20.02
C THR A 37 19.93 8.16 -18.59
N PRO A 38 18.65 7.97 -18.22
CA PRO A 38 18.09 8.56 -17.01
C PRO A 38 18.63 7.89 -15.74
N LEU A 39 18.99 6.60 -15.84
CA LEU A 39 19.70 5.86 -14.80
C LEU A 39 21.21 5.84 -15.10
N ARG A 40 22.01 5.90 -14.03
CA ARG A 40 23.47 5.71 -14.12
C ARG A 40 23.79 4.31 -14.66
N GLU A 41 24.82 4.19 -15.49
CA GLU A 41 25.13 2.96 -16.24
C GLU A 41 25.38 1.72 -15.36
N ASP A 42 25.87 1.92 -14.14
CA ASP A 42 26.14 0.86 -13.16
C ASP A 42 24.94 0.54 -12.24
N VAL A 43 23.80 1.20 -12.43
CA VAL A 43 22.57 0.94 -11.68
C VAL A 43 21.72 -0.08 -12.42
N ASP A 44 21.57 -1.27 -11.83
CA ASP A 44 20.61 -2.26 -12.30
C ASP A 44 19.18 -1.83 -11.93
N ALA A 45 18.31 -1.68 -12.94
CA ALA A 45 16.96 -1.16 -12.77
C ALA A 45 16.10 -2.02 -11.83
N HIS A 46 16.21 -3.36 -11.89
CA HIS A 46 15.45 -4.27 -11.01
C HIS A 46 15.93 -4.19 -9.56
N ALA A 47 17.25 -4.23 -9.34
CA ALA A 47 17.81 -4.06 -8.01
C ALA A 47 17.49 -2.67 -7.41
N TYR A 48 17.43 -1.64 -8.25
CA TYR A 48 17.00 -0.31 -7.85
C TYR A 48 15.51 -0.29 -7.47
N ALA A 49 14.63 -0.93 -8.25
CA ALA A 49 13.21 -1.07 -7.92
C ALA A 49 13.01 -1.75 -6.55
N LEU A 50 13.71 -2.85 -6.30
CA LEU A 50 13.67 -3.55 -4.99
C LEU A 50 14.18 -2.67 -3.85
N THR A 51 15.21 -1.87 -4.11
CA THR A 51 15.76 -0.94 -3.11
C THR A 51 14.80 0.20 -2.79
N LEU A 52 14.11 0.74 -3.80
CA LEU A 52 13.06 1.75 -3.63
C LEU A 52 11.89 1.19 -2.81
N ALA A 53 11.40 0.00 -3.15
CA ALA A 53 10.32 -0.66 -2.43
C ALA A 53 10.70 -0.93 -0.95
N ASP A 54 11.93 -1.41 -0.71
CA ASP A 54 12.46 -1.62 0.64
C ASP A 54 12.57 -0.30 1.43
N LEU A 55 13.04 0.77 0.79
CA LEU A 55 13.19 2.07 1.41
C LEU A 55 11.83 2.66 1.76
N ALA A 56 10.92 2.75 0.79
CA ALA A 56 9.58 3.28 0.98
C ALA A 56 8.79 2.46 2.00
N GLY A 57 8.94 1.14 2.00
CA GLY A 57 8.38 0.25 3.02
C GLY A 57 8.93 0.48 4.41
N THR A 58 10.24 0.70 4.54
CA THR A 58 10.89 1.01 5.82
C THR A 58 10.39 2.35 6.38
N LEU A 59 10.29 3.38 5.54
CA LEU A 59 9.77 4.69 5.92
C LEU A 59 8.29 4.63 6.29
N GLY A 60 7.50 3.95 5.46
CA GLY A 60 6.08 3.71 5.69
C GLY A 60 5.82 3.03 7.04
N LEU A 61 6.56 1.96 7.35
CA LEU A 61 6.46 1.26 8.65
C LEU A 61 6.74 2.18 9.85
N ALA A 62 7.70 3.11 9.72
CA ALA A 62 8.02 4.04 10.79
C ALA A 62 6.86 5.00 11.11
N THR A 63 6.03 5.34 10.12
CA THR A 63 4.87 6.23 10.30
C THR A 63 3.75 5.61 11.15
N PHE A 64 3.73 4.29 11.33
CA PHE A 64 2.81 3.61 12.25
C PHE A 64 3.37 3.47 13.68
N GLY A 65 4.59 3.95 13.93
CA GLY A 65 5.23 3.89 15.23
C GLY A 65 4.44 4.63 16.32
N THR A 66 4.39 4.08 17.53
CA THR A 66 3.72 4.71 18.69
C THR A 66 4.60 4.66 19.94
N GLY A 67 4.32 5.54 20.90
CA GLY A 67 5.08 5.62 22.16
C GLY A 67 6.57 5.89 21.92
N ASP A 68 7.43 5.05 22.50
CA ASP A 68 8.89 5.17 22.32
C ASP A 68 9.37 4.93 20.88
N ARG A 69 8.50 4.39 20.02
CA ARG A 69 8.78 4.16 18.59
C ARG A 69 8.05 5.14 17.69
N ALA A 70 7.40 6.16 18.25
CA ALA A 70 6.77 7.19 17.45
C ALA A 70 7.83 7.89 16.60
N LEU A 71 7.49 8.12 15.34
CA LEU A 71 8.25 8.99 14.46
C LEU A 71 8.48 10.34 15.15
N ALA A 72 9.63 10.98 14.92
CA ALA A 72 9.86 12.31 15.44
C ALA A 72 8.73 13.25 14.98
N ALA A 73 8.21 14.07 15.90
CA ALA A 73 7.03 14.89 15.62
C ALA A 73 7.19 15.79 14.39
N ALA A 74 8.41 16.27 14.13
CA ALA A 74 8.73 17.12 12.99
C ALA A 74 8.91 16.34 11.68
N TRP A 75 9.04 15.01 11.68
CA TRP A 75 9.44 14.28 10.47
C TRP A 75 8.38 14.36 9.36
N THR A 76 7.09 14.26 9.72
CA THR A 76 5.99 14.41 8.76
C THR A 76 5.97 15.82 8.17
N ASP A 77 6.12 16.84 9.03
CA ASP A 77 6.17 18.24 8.61
C ASP A 77 7.39 18.50 7.71
N ASP A 78 8.58 18.02 8.10
CA ASP A 78 9.81 18.12 7.32
C ASP A 78 9.69 17.41 5.97
N PHE A 79 9.02 16.25 5.91
CA PHE A 79 8.77 15.54 4.66
C PHE A 79 7.84 16.33 3.73
N ILE A 80 6.76 16.88 4.28
CA ILE A 80 5.82 17.73 3.55
C ILE A 80 6.56 18.95 3.01
N THR A 81 7.23 19.73 3.87
CA THR A 81 7.96 20.93 3.45
C THR A 81 9.06 20.59 2.45
N ALA A 82 9.80 19.49 2.62
CA ALA A 82 10.81 19.06 1.65
C ALA A 82 10.23 18.68 0.27
N THR A 83 8.94 18.33 0.20
CA THR A 83 8.25 17.95 -1.04
C THR A 83 7.33 19.02 -1.60
N THR A 84 7.11 20.12 -0.89
CA THR A 84 6.33 21.28 -1.37
C THR A 84 7.22 22.50 -1.55
N THR A 85 7.80 22.97 -0.45
CA THR A 85 8.50 24.25 -0.27
C THR A 85 9.86 24.04 0.41
N PRO A 86 10.80 23.25 -0.20
CA PRO A 86 12.06 22.86 0.44
C PRO A 86 12.92 24.07 0.88
N GLU A 87 12.79 25.21 0.22
CA GLU A 87 13.42 26.47 0.59
C GLU A 87 13.01 26.99 1.98
N GLU A 88 11.80 26.69 2.45
CA GLU A 88 11.37 27.05 3.81
C GLU A 88 12.09 26.21 4.88
N LEU A 89 12.45 24.96 4.52
CA LEU A 89 13.12 24.02 5.43
C LEU A 89 14.65 24.19 5.41
N TYR A 90 15.23 24.44 4.25
CA TYR A 90 16.68 24.45 4.05
C TYR A 90 17.27 25.85 3.83
N GLY A 91 16.43 26.87 3.59
CA GLY A 91 16.81 28.23 3.26
C GLY A 91 16.85 28.48 1.75
N ASP A 92 16.48 29.69 1.33
CA ASP A 92 16.67 30.20 -0.04
C ASP A 92 17.99 30.98 -0.10
N GLU A 93 18.97 30.44 -0.82
CA GLU A 93 20.29 31.05 -1.01
C GLU A 93 20.40 31.73 -2.39
N SER A 94 19.30 32.25 -2.96
CA SER A 94 19.31 32.83 -4.32
C SER A 94 20.01 34.19 -4.46
N ASP A 95 20.16 34.99 -3.39
CA ASP A 95 20.71 36.36 -3.46
C ASP A 95 22.12 36.48 -2.87
N GLY A 96 23.13 36.46 -3.75
CA GLY A 96 24.54 36.72 -3.40
C GLY A 96 25.34 35.51 -2.90
N ALA A 97 24.75 34.32 -2.98
CA ALA A 97 25.39 33.06 -2.66
C ALA A 97 26.49 32.68 -3.65
N ASP A 98 27.44 31.86 -3.18
CA ASP A 98 28.45 31.31 -4.08
C ASP A 98 27.88 30.14 -4.93
N VAL A 99 28.65 29.72 -5.94
CA VAL A 99 28.22 28.66 -6.88
C VAL A 99 27.88 27.35 -6.16
N SER A 100 28.54 27.04 -5.03
CA SER A 100 28.31 25.79 -4.30
C SER A 100 27.01 25.81 -3.49
N GLU A 101 26.65 26.97 -2.95
CA GLU A 101 25.39 27.25 -2.27
C GLU A 101 24.20 27.15 -3.25
N GLN A 102 24.32 27.74 -4.45
CA GLN A 102 23.30 27.62 -5.50
C GLN A 102 23.09 26.17 -5.95
N VAL A 103 24.17 25.40 -6.15
CA VAL A 103 24.08 23.98 -6.53
C VAL A 103 23.36 23.17 -5.46
N ARG A 104 23.60 23.46 -4.17
CA ARG A 104 22.91 22.80 -3.07
C ARG A 104 21.42 23.12 -3.04
N SER A 105 21.04 24.39 -3.18
CA SER A 105 19.64 24.82 -3.27
C SER A 105 18.93 24.16 -4.46
N ASN A 106 19.55 24.15 -5.64
CA ASN A 106 19.02 23.46 -6.81
C ASN A 106 18.82 21.96 -6.55
N GLN A 107 19.73 21.30 -5.83
CA GLN A 107 19.58 19.89 -5.46
C GLN A 107 18.46 19.67 -4.44
N ASP A 108 18.23 20.61 -3.52
CA ASP A 108 17.09 20.53 -2.58
C ASP A 108 15.75 20.64 -3.32
N VAL A 109 15.66 21.52 -4.32
CA VAL A 109 14.51 21.61 -5.22
C VAL A 109 14.35 20.33 -6.05
N ALA A 110 15.43 19.72 -6.54
CA ALA A 110 15.31 18.42 -7.24
C ALA A 110 14.92 17.28 -6.29
N ASN A 111 15.35 17.34 -5.04
CA ASN A 111 15.02 16.33 -4.03
C ASN A 111 13.52 16.26 -3.74
N LYS A 112 12.75 17.34 -3.95
CA LYS A 112 11.28 17.30 -3.95
C LYS A 112 10.76 16.15 -4.80
N GLN A 113 11.20 16.07 -6.07
CA GLN A 113 10.76 15.03 -7.00
C GLN A 113 11.32 13.65 -6.62
N ASN A 114 12.57 13.58 -6.15
CA ASN A 114 13.17 12.33 -5.70
C ASN A 114 12.34 11.69 -4.57
N LEU A 115 11.86 12.51 -3.63
CA LEU A 115 11.05 12.04 -2.51
C LEU A 115 9.65 11.56 -2.92
N LEU A 116 9.08 12.07 -4.03
CA LEU A 116 7.81 11.58 -4.58
C LEU A 116 7.89 10.10 -5.00
N LEU A 117 9.07 9.62 -5.43
CA LEU A 117 9.28 8.19 -5.73
C LEU A 117 9.07 7.32 -4.49
N LEU A 118 9.44 7.82 -3.30
CA LEU A 118 9.23 7.12 -2.04
C LEU A 118 7.78 7.20 -1.62
N LEU A 119 7.17 8.40 -1.70
CA LEU A 119 5.76 8.60 -1.35
C LEU A 119 4.87 7.62 -2.13
N SER A 120 5.02 7.57 -3.45
CA SER A 120 4.21 6.72 -4.33
C SER A 120 4.33 5.22 -4.03
N ARG A 121 5.43 4.76 -3.38
CA ARG A 121 5.75 3.35 -3.13
C ARG A 121 5.60 2.89 -1.68
N GLY A 122 5.34 3.81 -0.76
CA GLY A 122 5.31 3.49 0.66
C GLY A 122 3.95 2.96 1.12
N TYR A 123 3.97 2.05 2.08
CA TYR A 123 2.80 1.70 2.88
C TYR A 123 2.78 2.65 4.08
N TRP A 124 2.12 3.79 3.93
CA TRP A 124 2.11 4.87 4.93
C TRP A 124 0.92 4.78 5.88
N SER A 125 1.07 5.30 7.10
CA SER A 125 -0.01 5.39 8.07
C SER A 125 -1.11 6.35 7.63
N THR A 126 -2.31 6.15 8.19
CA THR A 126 -3.49 6.95 7.87
C THR A 126 -3.24 8.41 8.23
N GLU A 127 -2.67 8.69 9.40
CA GLU A 127 -2.37 10.04 9.88
C GLU A 127 -1.34 10.74 8.99
N PHE A 128 -0.32 10.02 8.51
CA PHE A 128 0.67 10.57 7.60
C PHE A 128 0.02 10.96 6.27
N LEU A 129 -0.77 10.07 5.66
CA LEU A 129 -1.42 10.34 4.38
C LEU A 129 -2.49 11.43 4.49
N GLN A 130 -3.17 11.56 5.63
CA GLN A 130 -4.07 12.68 5.90
C GLN A 130 -3.33 14.02 5.87
N ALA A 131 -2.18 14.11 6.55
CA ALA A 131 -1.36 15.31 6.57
C ALA A 131 -0.80 15.66 5.18
N VAL A 132 -0.29 14.66 4.44
CA VAL A 132 0.21 14.87 3.08
C VAL A 132 -0.91 15.29 2.13
N THR A 133 -2.11 14.68 2.24
CA THR A 133 -3.26 15.02 1.40
C THR A 133 -3.66 16.48 1.56
N ASP A 134 -3.81 16.95 2.80
CA ASP A 134 -4.18 18.33 3.10
C ASP A 134 -3.12 19.33 2.57
N ALA A 135 -1.84 19.05 2.85
CA ALA A 135 -0.76 19.92 2.45
C ALA A 135 -0.57 19.97 0.93
N TYR A 136 -0.63 18.83 0.24
CA TYR A 136 -0.44 18.79 -1.21
C TYR A 136 -1.61 19.43 -1.95
N TRP A 137 -2.83 19.23 -1.48
CA TRP A 137 -4.01 19.89 -2.05
C TRP A 137 -3.92 21.41 -1.91
N LEU A 138 -3.55 21.92 -0.72
CA LEU A 138 -3.36 23.35 -0.50
C LEU A 138 -2.24 23.92 -1.38
N TYR A 139 -1.11 23.22 -1.46
CA TYR A 139 0.03 23.64 -2.26
C TYR A 139 -0.29 23.67 -3.76
N ASP A 140 -0.97 22.63 -4.28
CA ASP A 140 -1.40 22.55 -5.67
C ASP A 140 -2.37 23.69 -6.04
N LEU A 141 -3.31 24.02 -5.15
CA LEU A 141 -4.23 25.13 -5.37
C LEU A 141 -3.58 26.52 -5.30
N ASP A 142 -2.62 26.70 -4.40
CA ASP A 142 -1.92 27.98 -4.22
C ASP A 142 -0.96 28.28 -5.38
N GLN A 143 -0.25 27.25 -5.84
CA GLN A 143 0.77 27.38 -6.89
C GLN A 143 0.23 27.13 -8.30
N GLY A 144 -0.93 26.47 -8.44
CA GLY A 144 -1.58 26.19 -9.72
C GLY A 144 -0.72 25.34 -10.65
N ASP A 145 -0.68 25.71 -11.94
CA ASP A 145 0.07 24.98 -12.98
C ASP A 145 1.59 24.87 -12.69
N ASP A 146 2.14 25.70 -11.80
CA ASP A 146 3.56 25.72 -11.44
C ASP A 146 3.90 24.83 -10.22
N ALA A 147 2.90 24.29 -9.52
CA ALA A 147 3.08 23.50 -8.29
C ALA A 147 4.05 22.33 -8.48
N TRP A 148 3.89 21.59 -9.57
CA TRP A 148 4.62 20.36 -9.85
C TRP A 148 5.44 20.46 -11.13
N SER A 149 6.22 21.54 -11.24
CA SER A 149 7.11 21.78 -12.37
C SER A 149 8.10 20.64 -12.61
N GLY A 150 8.42 20.40 -13.89
CA GLY A 150 9.28 19.31 -14.34
C GLY A 150 10.77 19.48 -14.04
N THR A 151 11.59 18.55 -14.54
CA THR A 151 13.05 18.57 -14.41
C THR A 151 13.64 19.72 -15.25
N SER A 152 14.10 20.80 -14.62
CA SER A 152 14.53 22.01 -15.36
C SER A 152 15.83 22.63 -14.86
N LEU A 153 16.43 22.12 -13.78
CA LEU A 153 17.65 22.67 -13.21
C LEU A 153 18.87 21.93 -13.77
N GLU A 154 19.66 22.61 -14.61
CA GLU A 154 20.79 22.05 -15.38
C GLU A 154 21.87 21.35 -14.51
N ASP A 155 22.00 21.72 -13.24
CA ASP A 155 23.01 21.18 -12.31
C ASP A 155 22.44 20.23 -11.24
N ALA A 156 21.13 20.00 -11.24
CA ALA A 156 20.47 19.18 -10.23
C ALA A 156 20.24 17.74 -10.69
N LYS A 157 20.34 16.80 -9.75
CA LYS A 157 20.16 15.38 -10.04
C LYS A 157 18.79 14.89 -9.64
N TYR A 158 18.02 14.50 -10.65
CA TYR A 158 16.70 13.91 -10.52
C TYR A 158 16.81 12.40 -10.62
N ALA A 159 16.35 11.70 -9.58
CA ALA A 159 16.25 10.26 -9.58
C ALA A 159 15.06 9.87 -10.47
N PRO A 160 15.26 9.04 -11.50
CA PRO A 160 14.13 8.48 -12.24
C PRO A 160 13.52 7.30 -11.47
N ALA A 161 12.33 6.90 -11.91
CA ALA A 161 11.80 5.58 -11.71
C ALA A 161 12.70 4.50 -12.34
N PRO A 162 12.58 3.22 -11.94
CA PRO A 162 13.31 2.10 -12.56
C PRO A 162 13.18 2.00 -14.09
N SER A 163 12.08 2.48 -14.65
CA SER A 163 11.84 2.54 -16.10
C SER A 163 12.56 3.69 -16.81
N GLY A 164 13.13 4.64 -16.06
CA GLY A 164 13.71 5.87 -16.57
C GLY A 164 12.76 7.08 -16.60
N GLN A 165 11.48 6.93 -16.23
CA GLN A 165 10.52 8.04 -16.16
C GLN A 165 10.72 8.89 -14.91
N TYR A 166 10.46 10.19 -14.96
CA TYR A 166 10.50 11.07 -13.79
C TYR A 166 9.11 11.27 -13.21
N LEU A 167 8.98 11.05 -11.90
CA LEU A 167 7.75 11.35 -11.16
C LEU A 167 7.83 12.79 -10.63
N THR A 168 7.19 13.72 -11.34
CA THR A 168 7.26 15.15 -11.02
C THR A 168 6.02 15.67 -10.30
N ASP A 169 4.91 14.94 -10.39
CA ASP A 169 3.60 15.32 -9.87
C ASP A 169 3.33 14.69 -8.49
N GLY A 170 3.16 15.56 -7.49
CA GLY A 170 2.90 15.17 -6.10
C GLY A 170 1.49 14.64 -5.87
N ILE A 171 0.48 15.10 -6.62
CA ILE A 171 -0.88 14.57 -6.55
C ILE A 171 -0.93 13.17 -7.16
N LEU A 172 -0.17 12.93 -8.23
CA LEU A 172 0.03 11.57 -8.74
C LEU A 172 0.73 10.69 -7.69
N ALA A 173 1.79 11.17 -7.06
CA ALA A 173 2.48 10.39 -6.03
C ALA A 173 1.59 10.09 -4.81
N LEU A 174 0.75 11.06 -4.40
CA LEU A 174 -0.21 10.92 -3.32
C LEU A 174 -1.31 9.92 -3.66
N THR A 175 -1.94 10.04 -4.83
CA THR A 175 -3.00 9.11 -5.25
C THR A 175 -2.48 7.69 -5.36
N ALA A 176 -1.22 7.50 -5.78
CA ALA A 176 -0.54 6.22 -5.73
C ALA A 176 -0.38 5.68 -4.30
N ALA A 177 0.03 6.53 -3.36
CA ALA A 177 0.17 6.18 -1.95
C ALA A 177 -1.17 5.80 -1.30
N LEU A 178 -2.25 6.52 -1.64
CA LEU A 178 -3.61 6.22 -1.16
C LEU A 178 -4.09 4.83 -1.59
N THR A 179 -3.62 4.31 -2.73
CA THR A 179 -3.95 2.92 -3.15
C THR A 179 -3.48 1.85 -2.15
N ALA A 180 -2.47 2.16 -1.34
CA ALA A 180 -1.87 1.23 -0.39
C ALA A 180 -2.51 1.32 1.00
N ASN A 181 -3.36 2.32 1.27
CA ASN A 181 -4.03 2.53 2.55
C ASN A 181 -5.52 2.87 2.34
N ALA A 182 -6.36 1.84 2.45
CA ALA A 182 -7.79 1.96 2.21
C ALA A 182 -8.52 2.89 3.19
N GLU A 183 -8.06 3.01 4.43
CA GLU A 183 -8.63 3.92 5.43
C GLU A 183 -8.34 5.38 5.10
N ALA A 184 -7.08 5.70 4.77
CA ALA A 184 -6.70 7.03 4.29
C ALA A 184 -7.44 7.39 3.00
N SER A 185 -7.58 6.42 2.08
CA SER A 185 -8.34 6.63 0.85
C SER A 185 -9.82 6.89 1.15
N ALA A 186 -10.45 6.08 2.02
CA ALA A 186 -11.83 6.31 2.44
C ALA A 186 -12.01 7.74 2.98
N TRP A 187 -11.17 8.14 3.93
CA TRP A 187 -11.18 9.50 4.47
C TRP A 187 -11.02 10.57 3.39
N ALA A 188 -10.09 10.39 2.45
CA ALA A 188 -9.82 11.37 1.39
C ALA A 188 -11.03 11.59 0.47
N PHE A 189 -11.81 10.53 0.22
CA PHE A 189 -12.99 10.58 -0.65
C PHE A 189 -14.33 10.81 0.09
N THR A 190 -14.33 10.89 1.42
CA THR A 190 -15.55 11.16 2.22
C THR A 190 -15.44 12.43 3.06
N ASP A 191 -14.40 12.50 3.90
CA ASP A 191 -14.29 13.45 5.00
C ASP A 191 -13.36 14.61 4.66
N PHE A 192 -12.38 14.38 3.78
CA PHE A 192 -11.53 15.44 3.26
C PHE A 192 -12.31 16.31 2.27
N GLN A 193 -12.33 17.63 2.53
CA GLN A 193 -13.14 18.60 1.80
C GLN A 193 -14.62 18.14 1.69
N PRO A 194 -15.36 18.07 2.82
CA PRO A 194 -16.68 17.45 2.83
C PRO A 194 -17.68 18.21 1.96
N GLY A 195 -18.63 17.47 1.40
CA GLY A 195 -19.65 17.98 0.50
C GLY A 195 -19.42 17.56 -0.95
N THR A 196 -20.26 18.08 -1.84
CA THR A 196 -20.21 17.78 -3.27
C THR A 196 -19.98 19.04 -4.08
N GLU A 197 -19.40 18.87 -5.26
CA GLU A 197 -19.28 19.88 -6.30
C GLU A 197 -20.07 19.44 -7.54
N GLU A 198 -20.77 20.37 -8.19
CA GLU A 198 -21.50 20.10 -9.43
C GLU A 198 -20.51 20.01 -10.60
N ILE A 199 -20.67 19.01 -11.45
CA ILE A 199 -19.87 18.87 -12.67
C ILE A 199 -20.42 19.86 -13.69
N ASP A 200 -19.62 20.86 -14.03
CA ASP A 200 -19.95 21.94 -14.98
C ASP A 200 -20.65 21.43 -16.24
N GLY A 201 -21.86 21.92 -16.50
CA GLY A 201 -22.64 21.55 -17.68
C GLY A 201 -23.43 20.23 -17.54
N SER A 202 -23.57 19.72 -16.33
CA SER A 202 -24.42 18.56 -16.01
C SER A 202 -25.29 18.82 -14.78
N ASN A 203 -26.20 17.89 -14.45
CA ASN A 203 -26.95 17.90 -13.18
C ASN A 203 -26.32 16.97 -12.14
N TYR A 204 -25.08 16.53 -12.38
CA TYR A 204 -24.38 15.59 -11.55
C TYR A 204 -23.52 16.31 -10.52
N ALA A 205 -23.43 15.74 -9.32
CA ALA A 205 -22.57 16.22 -8.26
C ALA A 205 -21.82 15.05 -7.62
N ILE A 206 -20.52 15.24 -7.39
CA ILE A 206 -19.60 14.27 -6.81
C ILE A 206 -18.86 14.88 -5.63
N GLY A 207 -18.22 14.07 -4.78
CA GLY A 207 -17.38 14.54 -3.68
C GLY A 207 -16.32 15.55 -4.16
N ARG A 208 -16.01 16.57 -3.36
CA ARG A 208 -15.10 17.65 -3.77
C ARG A 208 -13.70 17.16 -4.09
N PHE A 209 -13.17 16.21 -3.33
CA PHE A 209 -11.86 15.63 -3.65
C PHE A 209 -11.88 14.85 -4.96
N THR A 210 -12.95 14.09 -5.22
CA THR A 210 -13.18 13.44 -6.52
C THR A 210 -13.28 14.45 -7.65
N HIS A 211 -14.02 15.54 -7.43
CA HIS A 211 -14.14 16.63 -8.40
C HIS A 211 -12.77 17.24 -8.72
N TYR A 212 -12.02 17.58 -7.67
CA TYR A 212 -10.67 18.12 -7.79
C TYR A 212 -9.77 17.20 -8.64
N LEU A 213 -9.68 15.90 -8.30
CA LEU A 213 -8.80 14.96 -9.01
C LEU A 213 -9.21 14.73 -10.47
N MET A 214 -10.49 14.82 -10.80
CA MET A 214 -10.99 14.45 -12.14
C MET A 214 -11.22 15.65 -13.07
N PHE A 215 -11.48 16.84 -12.52
CA PHE A 215 -11.92 18.00 -13.30
C PHE A 215 -11.03 19.24 -13.11
N GLU A 216 -10.33 19.37 -11.99
CA GLU A 216 -9.51 20.55 -11.69
C GLU A 216 -8.02 20.27 -11.89
N HIS A 217 -7.52 19.20 -11.28
CA HIS A 217 -6.11 18.84 -11.34
C HIS A 217 -5.73 18.25 -12.72
N ARG A 218 -4.58 18.67 -13.25
CA ARG A 218 -4.07 18.26 -14.55
C ARG A 218 -2.85 17.37 -14.41
N PHE A 219 -3.09 16.07 -14.42
CA PHE A 219 -2.01 15.09 -14.43
C PHE A 219 -1.12 15.23 -15.68
N PRO A 220 0.19 14.96 -15.59
CA PRO A 220 1.09 14.88 -16.71
C PRO A 220 0.55 13.92 -17.78
N GLY A 221 0.46 14.40 -19.02
CA GLY A 221 0.05 13.57 -20.16
C GLY A 221 1.14 12.59 -20.55
N SER A 222 0.75 11.35 -20.88
CA SER A 222 1.62 10.39 -21.59
C SER A 222 1.41 10.52 -23.10
N SER A 223 2.39 10.09 -23.90
CA SER A 223 2.30 10.08 -25.37
C SER A 223 1.13 9.22 -25.90
N ASP A 224 0.63 8.30 -25.08
CA ASP A 224 -0.30 7.26 -25.49
C ASP A 224 -1.73 7.53 -25.01
N GLY A 225 -1.97 8.68 -24.35
CA GLY A 225 -3.30 9.12 -23.94
C GLY A 225 -3.82 8.46 -22.66
N GLU A 226 -3.10 7.52 -22.05
CA GLU A 226 -3.39 6.94 -20.72
C GLU A 226 -2.40 7.48 -19.67
N GLY A 227 -2.87 8.32 -18.75
CA GLY A 227 -2.01 8.98 -17.76
C GLY A 227 -1.96 8.17 -16.47
N ALA A 228 -0.76 7.90 -15.95
CA ALA A 228 -0.57 7.18 -14.68
C ALA A 228 -1.39 7.78 -13.52
N GLY A 229 -1.54 9.11 -13.48
CA GLY A 229 -2.39 9.82 -12.52
C GLY A 229 -3.85 9.38 -12.55
N ARG A 230 -4.38 9.08 -13.74
CA ARG A 230 -5.76 8.66 -13.91
C ARG A 230 -6.00 7.26 -13.36
N THR A 231 -5.08 6.34 -13.67
CA THR A 231 -5.11 4.98 -13.12
C THR A 231 -4.97 5.03 -11.60
N ALA A 232 -4.02 5.80 -11.07
CA ALA A 232 -3.82 5.94 -9.62
C ALA A 232 -5.07 6.49 -8.91
N THR A 233 -5.70 7.54 -9.44
CA THR A 233 -6.95 8.10 -8.90
C THR A 233 -8.09 7.08 -8.87
N LEU A 234 -8.34 6.37 -9.98
CA LEU A 234 -9.42 5.38 -10.04
C LEU A 234 -9.15 4.19 -9.10
N THR A 235 -7.90 3.79 -8.97
CA THR A 235 -7.48 2.77 -8.02
C THR A 235 -7.67 3.23 -6.57
N ALA A 236 -7.29 4.46 -6.24
CA ALA A 236 -7.49 5.01 -4.91
C ALA A 236 -8.99 5.08 -4.57
N LEU A 237 -9.82 5.56 -5.49
CA LEU A 237 -11.28 5.58 -5.35
C LEU A 237 -11.85 4.16 -5.14
N SER A 238 -11.36 3.16 -5.88
CA SER A 238 -11.74 1.76 -5.66
C SER A 238 -11.35 1.28 -4.25
N SER A 239 -10.15 1.65 -3.77
CA SER A 239 -9.71 1.32 -2.40
C SER A 239 -10.59 1.97 -1.33
N ALA A 240 -11.11 3.18 -1.58
CA ALA A 240 -12.05 3.85 -0.69
C ALA A 240 -13.41 3.15 -0.64
N ILE A 241 -13.89 2.63 -1.77
CA ILE A 241 -15.13 1.83 -1.85
C ILE A 241 -14.98 0.56 -1.00
N GLU A 242 -13.88 -0.19 -1.15
CA GLU A 242 -13.66 -1.41 -0.38
C GLU A 242 -13.69 -1.16 1.14
N ALA A 243 -13.08 -0.06 1.61
CA ALA A 243 -13.08 0.32 3.02
C ALA A 243 -14.46 0.77 3.53
N THR A 244 -15.23 1.49 2.71
CA THR A 244 -16.55 2.03 3.10
C THR A 244 -17.67 0.99 3.01
N ASP A 245 -17.64 0.08 2.03
CA ASP A 245 -18.63 -1.00 1.89
C ASP A 245 -18.44 -2.09 2.96
N GLY A 246 -17.20 -2.40 3.35
CA GLY A 246 -16.92 -3.36 4.43
C GLY A 246 -17.47 -2.93 5.79
N ALA A 247 -17.68 -1.63 6.01
CA ALA A 247 -18.27 -1.08 7.22
C ALA A 247 -19.81 -1.20 7.27
N ALA A 248 -20.47 -1.36 6.12
CA ALA A 248 -21.93 -1.34 6.01
C ALA A 248 -22.63 -2.67 6.38
N ASP A 249 -21.89 -3.78 6.48
CA ASP A 249 -22.45 -5.12 6.76
C ASP A 249 -22.55 -5.46 8.27
N ALA A 250 -22.15 -4.55 9.17
CA ALA A 250 -22.09 -4.85 10.60
C ALA A 250 -23.34 -4.48 11.41
N ASP A 251 -24.23 -3.56 11.00
CA ASP A 251 -25.35 -3.20 11.89
C ASP A 251 -26.61 -2.52 11.28
N ASP A 252 -26.87 -2.51 9.97
CA ASP A 252 -28.08 -1.80 9.49
C ASP A 252 -28.96 -2.54 8.48
N THR A 253 -30.16 -2.88 8.94
CA THR A 253 -31.30 -3.38 8.13
C THR A 253 -32.28 -2.26 7.78
N SER A 254 -31.87 -0.99 7.85
CA SER A 254 -32.72 0.15 7.50
C SER A 254 -32.46 0.66 6.06
N THR A 255 -33.48 0.44 5.22
CA THR A 255 -33.91 1.22 4.05
C THR A 255 -32.87 1.88 3.13
N SER A 256 -32.82 1.39 1.88
CA SER A 256 -32.00 1.79 0.73
C SER A 256 -32.21 3.21 0.15
N ALA A 257 -32.72 4.17 0.92
CA ALA A 257 -33.08 5.50 0.42
C ALA A 257 -32.28 6.67 1.05
N SER A 258 -31.44 6.40 2.05
CA SER A 258 -30.56 7.42 2.67
C SER A 258 -29.09 7.36 2.20
N ARG A 259 -28.71 6.37 1.38
CA ARG A 259 -27.36 6.26 0.77
C ARG A 259 -27.10 7.27 -0.36
N ALA A 260 -27.97 8.25 -0.56
CA ALA A 260 -27.73 9.42 -1.39
C ALA A 260 -26.94 10.53 -0.65
N SER A 261 -26.15 10.15 0.37
CA SER A 261 -25.15 11.01 0.97
C SER A 261 -23.85 10.85 0.17
N ALA A 262 -23.22 11.96 -0.19
CA ALA A 262 -21.92 12.02 -0.84
C ALA A 262 -20.94 10.96 -0.33
N GLY A 263 -20.21 10.30 -1.24
CA GLY A 263 -19.20 9.29 -0.90
C GLY A 263 -18.74 8.47 -2.11
N PRO A 264 -17.71 7.60 -1.94
CA PRO A 264 -17.02 6.93 -3.04
C PRO A 264 -17.93 6.14 -3.99
N VAL A 265 -18.89 5.39 -3.44
CA VAL A 265 -19.85 4.61 -4.25
C VAL A 265 -20.79 5.53 -5.04
N HIS A 266 -21.27 6.61 -4.41
CA HIS A 266 -22.11 7.61 -5.09
C HIS A 266 -21.32 8.25 -6.25
N ASP A 267 -20.08 8.63 -6.01
CA ASP A 267 -19.22 9.26 -7.01
C ASP A 267 -18.98 8.35 -8.22
N VAL A 268 -18.69 7.06 -7.99
CA VAL A 268 -18.56 6.08 -9.08
C VAL A 268 -19.85 5.94 -9.89
N LEU A 269 -21.01 5.85 -9.22
CA LEU A 269 -22.29 5.75 -9.93
C LEU A 269 -22.57 7.00 -10.76
N VAL A 270 -22.24 8.18 -10.24
CA VAL A 270 -22.35 9.44 -10.98
C VAL A 270 -21.44 9.45 -12.20
N LEU A 271 -20.17 9.07 -12.07
CA LEU A 271 -19.21 9.02 -13.18
C LEU A 271 -19.61 7.99 -14.25
N GLN A 272 -20.14 6.83 -13.83
CA GLN A 272 -20.67 5.81 -14.74
C GLN A 272 -21.90 6.32 -15.49
N ASN A 273 -22.84 6.97 -14.81
CA ASN A 273 -24.02 7.55 -15.44
C ASN A 273 -23.65 8.69 -16.38
N LEU A 274 -22.71 9.56 -15.98
CA LEU A 274 -22.16 10.60 -16.85
C LEU A 274 -21.57 10.00 -18.12
N ALA A 275 -20.68 9.01 -18.00
CA ALA A 275 -20.10 8.33 -19.17
C ALA A 275 -21.18 7.69 -20.06
N LYS A 276 -22.16 7.01 -19.45
CA LYS A 276 -23.24 6.33 -20.17
C LYS A 276 -24.15 7.30 -20.91
N ASP A 277 -24.64 8.34 -20.25
CA ASP A 277 -25.51 9.35 -20.84
C ASP A 277 -24.83 10.01 -22.04
N LEU A 278 -23.53 10.32 -21.91
CA LEU A 278 -22.74 10.90 -22.99
C LEU A 278 -22.57 9.95 -24.18
N SER A 279 -22.46 8.64 -23.95
CA SER A 279 -22.40 7.63 -25.01
C SER A 279 -23.75 7.44 -25.70
N GLU A 280 -24.83 7.35 -24.92
CA GLU A 280 -26.18 7.03 -25.42
C GLU A 280 -26.87 8.24 -26.09
N GLU A 281 -26.78 9.45 -25.53
CA GLU A 281 -27.46 10.64 -26.07
C GLU A 281 -26.83 11.15 -27.37
N ASN A 282 -25.51 10.97 -27.53
CA ASN A 282 -24.78 11.52 -28.68
C ASN A 282 -24.42 10.46 -29.74
N GLY A 283 -24.79 9.19 -29.52
CA GLY A 283 -24.47 8.09 -30.43
C GLY A 283 -22.96 7.86 -30.57
N CYS A 284 -22.19 8.19 -29.53
CA CYS A 284 -20.73 8.23 -29.59
C CYS A 284 -20.13 6.84 -29.45
N SER A 285 -19.32 6.49 -30.44
CA SER A 285 -18.39 5.37 -30.40
C SER A 285 -17.25 5.71 -29.45
N TRP A 286 -16.96 4.83 -28.50
CA TRP A 286 -15.81 4.89 -27.60
C TRP A 286 -14.48 4.56 -28.32
N ASN A 287 -14.35 4.96 -29.57
CA ASN A 287 -13.13 4.79 -30.35
C ASN A 287 -12.39 6.13 -30.37
N PRO A 288 -11.10 6.18 -29.98
CA PRO A 288 -10.31 7.41 -29.96
C PRO A 288 -10.32 8.20 -31.28
N LEU A 289 -10.47 7.50 -32.40
CA LEU A 289 -10.53 8.09 -33.74
C LEU A 289 -11.89 8.73 -34.08
N ASP A 290 -12.96 8.35 -33.37
CA ASP A 290 -14.31 8.84 -33.62
C ASP A 290 -14.69 10.03 -32.71
N TYR A 291 -13.86 10.38 -31.71
CA TYR A 291 -14.10 11.52 -30.81
C TYR A 291 -14.38 12.83 -31.55
N TRP A 292 -13.64 13.11 -32.63
CA TRP A 292 -13.81 14.36 -33.39
C TRP A 292 -15.20 14.53 -34.02
N HIS A 293 -15.91 13.42 -34.28
CA HIS A 293 -17.25 13.45 -34.88
C HIS A 293 -18.38 13.71 -33.86
N CYS A 294 -18.06 13.71 -32.56
CA CYS A 294 -19.01 13.84 -31.45
C CYS A 294 -19.12 15.25 -30.83
N ALA A 295 -18.46 16.26 -31.41
CA ALA A 295 -18.34 17.61 -30.83
C ALA A 295 -19.62 18.48 -30.95
N VAL A 296 -20.76 18.05 -30.41
CA VAL A 296 -21.98 18.88 -30.34
C VAL A 296 -22.45 19.07 -28.89
N ALA A 297 -22.53 20.34 -28.47
CA ALA A 297 -23.28 20.87 -27.32
C ALA A 297 -23.00 20.28 -25.91
N VAL A 298 -21.84 19.67 -25.67
CA VAL A 298 -21.39 19.30 -24.32
C VAL A 298 -20.45 20.39 -23.79
N ALA A 299 -20.53 20.71 -22.49
CA ALA A 299 -19.63 21.68 -21.86
C ALA A 299 -18.16 21.26 -22.02
N GLU A 300 -17.26 22.24 -22.11
CA GLU A 300 -15.84 22.02 -22.38
C GLU A 300 -15.16 21.14 -21.31
N SER A 301 -15.56 21.28 -20.04
CA SER A 301 -15.11 20.48 -18.90
C SER A 301 -15.46 19.00 -19.06
N VAL A 302 -16.72 18.69 -19.37
CA VAL A 302 -17.19 17.32 -19.60
C VAL A 302 -16.54 16.73 -20.85
N TRP A 303 -16.34 17.52 -21.90
CA TRP A 303 -15.63 17.06 -23.09
C TRP A 303 -14.18 16.68 -22.82
N ARG A 304 -13.43 17.53 -22.10
CA ARG A 304 -12.06 17.22 -21.67
C ARG A 304 -12.05 15.96 -20.79
N TRP A 305 -12.98 15.85 -19.85
CA TRP A 305 -13.11 14.65 -19.03
C TRP A 305 -13.38 13.38 -19.86
N ILE A 306 -14.18 13.42 -20.92
CA ILE A 306 -14.40 12.25 -21.80
C ILE A 306 -13.11 11.81 -22.49
N GLN A 307 -12.35 12.77 -23.03
CA GLN A 307 -11.08 12.50 -23.70
C GLN A 307 -10.07 11.88 -22.75
N ASP A 308 -10.11 12.30 -21.49
CA ASP A 308 -9.11 11.92 -20.51
C ASP A 308 -9.54 10.70 -19.66
N TRP A 309 -10.81 10.52 -19.31
CA TRP A 309 -11.23 9.56 -18.29
C TRP A 309 -12.29 8.56 -18.74
N GLY A 310 -12.97 8.80 -19.86
CA GLY A 310 -14.18 8.07 -20.24
C GLY A 310 -13.99 6.55 -20.37
N HIS A 311 -12.93 6.10 -21.03
CA HIS A 311 -12.65 4.66 -21.18
C HIS A 311 -12.16 4.02 -19.88
N LEU A 312 -11.20 4.65 -19.20
CA LEU A 312 -10.61 4.13 -17.97
C LEU A 312 -11.65 3.96 -16.85
N THR A 313 -12.57 4.91 -16.73
CA THR A 313 -13.67 4.87 -15.77
C THR A 313 -14.54 3.63 -16.00
N LEU A 314 -14.91 3.34 -17.25
CA LEU A 314 -15.71 2.16 -17.57
C LEU A 314 -14.92 0.86 -17.40
N ASP A 315 -13.67 0.81 -17.84
CA ASP A 315 -12.86 -0.41 -17.81
C ASP A 315 -12.47 -0.81 -16.37
N ILE A 316 -12.12 0.16 -15.51
CA ILE A 316 -11.69 -0.11 -14.13
C ILE A 316 -12.91 -0.28 -13.21
N LEU A 317 -13.90 0.62 -13.28
CA LEU A 317 -15.00 0.61 -12.31
C LEU A 317 -16.07 -0.42 -12.64
N ALA A 318 -16.31 -0.76 -13.91
CA ALA A 318 -17.24 -1.85 -14.25
C ALA A 318 -16.72 -3.22 -13.80
N GLY A 319 -15.39 -3.39 -13.70
CA GLY A 319 -14.77 -4.59 -13.15
C GLY A 319 -14.88 -4.68 -11.62
N ALA A 320 -14.66 -3.57 -10.92
CA ALA A 320 -14.66 -3.51 -9.45
C ALA A 320 -16.06 -3.63 -8.82
N THR A 321 -17.12 -3.16 -9.50
CA THR A 321 -18.47 -3.07 -8.91
C THR A 321 -19.45 -4.19 -9.30
N PHE A 322 -19.15 -5.02 -10.31
CA PHE A 322 -20.14 -5.95 -10.90
C PHE A 322 -19.69 -7.40 -11.14
N ALA A 323 -18.70 -7.90 -10.41
CA ALA A 323 -18.45 -9.35 -10.39
C ALA A 323 -19.48 -10.05 -9.47
N PRO A 324 -20.39 -10.92 -9.98
CA PRO A 324 -21.31 -11.65 -9.11
C PRO A 324 -20.54 -12.62 -8.19
N PRO A 325 -21.03 -12.95 -6.99
CA PRO A 325 -20.38 -13.89 -6.08
C PRO A 325 -19.97 -15.19 -6.82
N PRO A 326 -18.75 -15.73 -6.59
CA PRO A 326 -17.96 -15.62 -5.36
C PRO A 326 -16.67 -14.78 -5.50
N PHE A 327 -16.72 -13.61 -6.14
CA PHE A 327 -15.54 -12.76 -6.36
C PHE A 327 -15.31 -11.66 -5.31
N THR A 328 -15.57 -11.94 -4.03
CA THR A 328 -15.07 -11.14 -2.90
C THR A 328 -13.64 -11.57 -2.57
N ALA A 329 -12.69 -11.25 -3.45
CA ALA A 329 -11.30 -11.64 -3.28
C ALA A 329 -10.55 -10.64 -2.37
N VAL A 330 -10.56 -10.92 -1.06
CA VAL A 330 -9.56 -10.39 -0.13
C VAL A 330 -8.18 -10.81 -0.64
N GLY A 331 -7.45 -9.86 -1.26
CA GLY A 331 -6.15 -10.11 -1.90
C GLY A 331 -5.83 -9.19 -3.09
N VAL A 332 -6.84 -8.55 -3.70
CA VAL A 332 -6.71 -7.68 -4.89
C VAL A 332 -5.83 -6.46 -4.62
N ALA A 333 -5.87 -5.90 -3.41
CA ALA A 333 -5.17 -4.66 -3.07
C ALA A 333 -3.63 -4.70 -3.25
N ALA A 334 -2.95 -5.84 -3.14
CA ALA A 334 -1.46 -5.86 -3.28
C ALA A 334 -1.04 -5.77 -4.75
N ALA A 335 -1.69 -6.60 -5.56
CA ALA A 335 -1.41 -6.69 -6.98
C ALA A 335 -1.91 -5.45 -7.75
N VAL A 336 -2.93 -4.77 -7.24
CA VAL A 336 -3.40 -3.46 -7.74
C VAL A 336 -2.44 -2.33 -7.37
N THR A 337 -1.94 -2.25 -6.12
CA THR A 337 -0.92 -1.25 -5.73
C THR A 337 0.35 -1.38 -6.60
N ASN A 338 0.83 -2.60 -6.81
CA ASN A 338 1.99 -2.84 -7.68
C ASN A 338 1.71 -2.44 -9.13
N ALA A 339 0.51 -2.74 -9.64
CA ALA A 339 0.12 -2.33 -10.98
C ALA A 339 0.13 -0.80 -11.13
N THR A 340 -0.30 -0.06 -10.11
CA THR A 340 -0.21 1.40 -10.08
C THR A 340 1.24 1.88 -10.10
N TRP A 341 2.15 1.27 -9.33
CA TRP A 341 3.58 1.62 -9.38
C TRP A 341 4.18 1.43 -10.78
N TYR A 342 3.89 0.29 -11.41
CA TYR A 342 4.38 0.04 -12.77
C TYR A 342 3.76 0.99 -13.80
N ALA A 343 2.49 1.38 -13.63
CA ALA A 343 1.86 2.38 -14.47
C ALA A 343 2.50 3.77 -14.31
N ILE A 344 2.88 4.16 -13.09
CA ILE A 344 3.64 5.39 -12.80
C ILE A 344 5.01 5.36 -13.46
N ASP A 345 5.63 4.20 -13.46
CA ASP A 345 6.90 3.99 -14.14
C ASP A 345 6.72 3.92 -15.67
N GLY A 346 5.49 3.94 -16.20
CA GLY A 346 5.26 3.74 -17.63
C GLY A 346 5.57 2.31 -18.11
N ASP A 347 5.80 1.37 -17.20
CA ASP A 347 5.88 -0.06 -17.48
C ASP A 347 4.48 -0.67 -17.47
N TYR A 348 3.68 -0.33 -18.48
CA TYR A 348 2.32 -0.83 -18.63
C TYR A 348 2.24 -2.35 -18.83
N VAL A 349 3.35 -3.01 -19.19
CA VAL A 349 3.41 -4.48 -19.30
C VAL A 349 3.46 -5.09 -17.91
N ALA A 350 4.37 -4.64 -17.04
CA ALA A 350 4.42 -5.09 -15.65
C ALA A 350 3.16 -4.67 -14.88
N ALA A 351 2.59 -3.51 -15.19
CA ALA A 351 1.30 -3.07 -14.64
C ALA A 351 0.17 -4.04 -15.02
N GLY A 352 0.07 -4.37 -16.31
CA GLY A 352 -0.91 -5.32 -16.83
C GLY A 352 -0.75 -6.73 -16.26
N LEU A 353 0.49 -7.20 -16.12
CA LEU A 353 0.79 -8.51 -15.53
C LEU A 353 0.45 -8.57 -14.04
N SER A 354 0.79 -7.52 -13.29
CA SER A 354 0.45 -7.39 -11.87
C SER A 354 -1.07 -7.41 -11.68
N LEU A 355 -1.80 -6.67 -12.52
CA LEU A 355 -3.27 -6.66 -12.50
C LEU A 355 -3.88 -8.00 -12.92
N ALA A 356 -3.33 -8.66 -13.95
CA ALA A 356 -3.81 -9.97 -14.42
C ALA A 356 -3.63 -11.08 -13.38
N ALA A 357 -2.59 -10.99 -12.55
CA ALA A 357 -2.41 -11.87 -11.39
C ALA A 357 -3.45 -11.60 -10.29
N ALA A 358 -3.92 -10.34 -10.15
CA ALA A 358 -4.92 -9.93 -9.18
C ALA A 358 -6.34 -10.41 -9.52
N VAL A 359 -6.68 -10.45 -10.82
CA VAL A 359 -8.04 -10.74 -11.30
C VAL A 359 -8.00 -11.73 -12.48
N PRO A 360 -8.08 -13.05 -12.21
CA PRO A 360 -8.11 -14.06 -13.26
C PRO A 360 -9.39 -13.91 -14.12
N GLY A 361 -9.25 -13.45 -15.36
CA GLY A 361 -10.36 -13.40 -16.34
C GLY A 361 -10.62 -12.03 -16.99
N LEU A 362 -9.95 -10.96 -16.58
CA LEU A 362 -9.98 -9.69 -17.32
C LEU A 362 -9.15 -9.82 -18.60
N ALA A 363 -9.83 -9.76 -19.75
CA ALA A 363 -9.24 -9.94 -21.06
C ALA A 363 -8.51 -8.67 -21.54
N PHE A 364 -7.33 -8.39 -21.00
CA PHE A 364 -6.43 -7.34 -21.51
C PHE A 364 -5.65 -7.82 -22.75
N THR A 365 -6.40 -8.16 -23.80
CA THR A 365 -5.87 -8.69 -25.08
C THR A 365 -4.97 -7.70 -25.85
N LYS A 366 -4.88 -6.43 -25.43
CA LYS A 366 -4.00 -5.41 -26.03
C LYS A 366 -2.59 -5.30 -25.40
N ILE A 367 -2.36 -5.82 -24.19
CA ILE A 367 -1.05 -5.71 -23.52
C ILE A 367 -0.01 -6.63 -24.19
N ALA A 368 -0.47 -7.74 -24.79
CA ALA A 368 0.40 -8.65 -25.54
C ALA A 368 0.92 -8.08 -26.88
N THR A 369 0.28 -7.04 -27.45
CA THR A 369 0.67 -6.49 -28.76
C THR A 369 1.78 -5.43 -28.69
N GLY A 370 2.15 -4.96 -27.49
CA GLY A 370 3.11 -3.87 -27.26
C GLY A 370 4.51 -4.28 -26.80
N VAL A 371 4.89 -5.56 -26.90
CA VAL A 371 6.23 -6.01 -26.48
C VAL A 371 7.30 -5.45 -27.43
N LYS A 372 7.89 -4.31 -27.08
CA LYS A 372 9.15 -3.84 -27.68
C LYS A 372 10.29 -4.78 -27.26
N ALA A 373 10.57 -5.76 -28.13
CA ALA A 373 11.84 -6.43 -28.48
C ALA A 373 13.00 -6.65 -27.47
N GLY A 374 12.89 -6.42 -26.16
CA GLY A 374 14.02 -6.50 -25.22
C GLY A 374 13.86 -7.44 -24.02
N VAL A 375 12.66 -7.50 -23.42
CA VAL A 375 12.40 -8.28 -22.19
C VAL A 375 11.36 -9.36 -22.49
N THR A 376 11.65 -10.61 -22.11
CA THR A 376 10.68 -11.71 -22.24
C THR A 376 9.58 -11.54 -21.21
N ALA A 377 8.33 -11.84 -21.57
CA ALA A 377 7.18 -11.73 -20.64
C ALA A 377 7.40 -12.53 -19.34
N GLU A 378 8.14 -13.64 -19.40
CA GLU A 378 8.54 -14.44 -18.23
C GLU A 378 9.46 -13.67 -17.27
N LYS A 379 10.42 -12.89 -17.80
CA LYS A 379 11.33 -12.09 -16.98
C LYS A 379 10.56 -10.96 -16.29
N ALA A 380 9.69 -10.25 -17.01
CA ALA A 380 8.85 -9.20 -16.43
C ALA A 380 7.91 -9.73 -15.34
N ALA A 381 7.34 -10.93 -15.54
CA ALA A 381 6.52 -11.58 -14.54
C ALA A 381 7.30 -11.95 -13.27
N ALA A 382 8.54 -12.43 -13.40
CA ALA A 382 9.39 -12.75 -12.25
C ALA A 382 9.80 -11.48 -11.48
N GLU A 383 10.15 -10.40 -12.18
CA GLU A 383 10.48 -9.11 -11.55
C GLU A 383 9.27 -8.52 -10.80
N ALA A 384 8.05 -8.69 -11.34
CA ALA A 384 6.81 -8.32 -10.67
C ALA A 384 6.52 -9.16 -9.41
N ASP A 385 6.83 -10.45 -9.45
CA ASP A 385 6.66 -11.36 -8.30
C ASP A 385 7.60 -10.97 -7.14
N ASP A 386 8.87 -10.64 -7.43
CA ASP A 386 9.83 -10.18 -6.42
C ASP A 386 9.33 -8.91 -5.70
N ILE A 387 8.80 -7.93 -6.45
CA ILE A 387 8.24 -6.70 -5.87
C ILE A 387 6.97 -6.98 -5.07
N ALA A 388 6.12 -7.90 -5.54
CA ALA A 388 4.93 -8.35 -4.81
C ALA A 388 5.29 -9.03 -3.49
N GLU A 389 6.38 -9.79 -3.43
CA GLU A 389 6.86 -10.40 -2.20
C GLU A 389 7.30 -9.33 -1.18
N VAL A 390 8.03 -8.31 -1.62
CA VAL A 390 8.43 -7.17 -0.77
C VAL A 390 7.21 -6.45 -0.20
N ALA A 391 6.27 -6.08 -1.07
CA ALA A 391 5.01 -5.44 -0.72
C ALA A 391 4.19 -6.26 0.30
N THR A 392 4.06 -7.57 0.05
CA THR A 392 3.34 -8.49 0.93
C THR A 392 3.99 -8.59 2.31
N THR A 393 5.32 -8.64 2.36
CA THR A 393 6.07 -8.70 3.62
C THR A 393 5.88 -7.43 4.45
N ILE A 394 5.95 -6.25 3.82
CA ILE A 394 5.71 -4.97 4.50
C ILE A 394 4.27 -4.88 5.00
N ARG A 395 3.29 -5.22 4.16
CA ARG A 395 1.87 -5.20 4.54
C ARG A 395 1.57 -6.17 5.69
N ALA A 396 2.19 -7.34 5.71
CA ALA A 396 2.04 -8.29 6.81
C ALA A 396 2.52 -7.70 8.15
N ALA A 397 3.55 -6.86 8.13
CA ALA A 397 4.02 -6.15 9.32
C ALA A 397 3.08 -5.00 9.75
N VAL A 398 2.49 -4.30 8.78
CA VAL A 398 1.47 -3.26 9.05
C VAL A 398 0.20 -3.87 9.65
N GLY A 399 -0.26 -5.04 9.17
CA GLY A 399 -1.47 -5.71 9.65
C GLY A 399 -2.75 -5.26 8.93
N PRO A 400 -3.87 -6.00 9.08
CA PRO A 400 -5.10 -5.80 8.31
C PRO A 400 -5.92 -4.57 8.72
N GLU A 401 -5.68 -4.01 9.91
CA GLU A 401 -6.40 -2.83 10.43
C GLU A 401 -5.60 -1.53 10.23
N ASN A 402 -4.53 -1.53 9.41
CA ASN A 402 -3.58 -0.40 9.30
C ASN A 402 -3.07 0.10 10.66
N THR A 403 -3.04 -0.79 11.66
CA THR A 403 -2.43 -0.55 12.97
C THR A 403 -1.34 -1.61 13.13
N MET A 404 -0.08 -1.19 13.36
CA MET A 404 1.06 -2.12 13.38
C MET A 404 0.69 -3.39 14.15
N ALA A 405 0.97 -4.55 13.56
CA ALA A 405 0.79 -5.82 14.25
C ALA A 405 1.50 -5.73 15.61
N LYS A 406 0.73 -5.79 16.71
CA LYS A 406 1.25 -5.53 18.05
C LYS A 406 2.46 -6.40 18.33
N VAL A 407 3.64 -5.80 18.36
CA VAL A 407 4.89 -6.51 18.69
C VAL A 407 4.80 -6.96 20.14
N VAL A 408 5.26 -8.18 20.38
CA VAL A 408 5.25 -8.78 21.71
C VAL A 408 6.28 -8.07 22.58
N THR A 409 5.79 -7.35 23.58
CA THR A 409 6.64 -6.75 24.63
C THR A 409 6.75 -7.66 25.86
N ALA A 410 7.72 -7.40 26.74
CA ALA A 410 7.84 -8.11 28.01
C ALA A 410 6.55 -8.04 28.85
N ASP A 411 5.80 -6.94 28.77
CA ASP A 411 4.50 -6.78 29.44
C ASP A 411 3.40 -7.60 28.77
N SER A 412 3.39 -7.68 27.44
CA SER A 412 2.45 -8.53 26.68
C SER A 412 2.61 -10.02 27.04
N LEU A 413 3.84 -10.43 27.37
CA LEU A 413 4.18 -11.81 27.76
C LEU A 413 3.85 -12.18 29.21
N ARG A 414 3.32 -11.24 30.01
CA ARG A 414 2.78 -11.56 31.34
C ARG A 414 1.55 -12.45 31.24
N VAL A 415 0.79 -12.35 30.14
CA VAL A 415 -0.39 -13.16 29.87
C VAL A 415 -0.05 -14.22 28.84
N ARG A 416 -0.28 -15.49 29.21
CA ARG A 416 -0.10 -16.62 28.30
C ARG A 416 -1.27 -16.66 27.30
N PRO A 417 -1.02 -16.82 25.98
CA PRO A 417 -2.09 -16.99 25.01
C PRO A 417 -2.96 -18.22 25.31
N ASN A 418 -4.20 -18.19 24.81
CA ASN A 418 -5.11 -19.32 24.94
C ASN A 418 -4.83 -20.37 23.87
N VAL A 419 -4.81 -21.64 24.28
CA VAL A 419 -4.71 -22.77 23.34
C VAL A 419 -6.05 -22.96 22.63
N TRP A 420 -6.03 -22.93 21.29
CA TRP A 420 -7.19 -23.01 20.41
C TRP A 420 -7.89 -24.36 20.48
N ALA A 421 -9.17 -24.36 20.12
CA ALA A 421 -9.98 -25.58 20.05
C ALA A 421 -9.44 -26.57 19.00
N THR A 422 -8.95 -26.06 17.87
CA THR A 422 -8.34 -26.82 16.78
C THR A 422 -7.06 -27.52 17.23
N THR A 423 -6.12 -26.79 17.84
CA THR A 423 -4.89 -27.33 18.43
C THR A 423 -5.19 -28.42 19.44
N LYS A 424 -6.12 -28.18 20.37
CA LYS A 424 -6.57 -29.19 21.35
C LYS A 424 -7.16 -30.44 20.70
N SER A 425 -7.82 -30.30 19.55
CA SER A 425 -8.39 -31.42 18.81
C SER A 425 -7.30 -32.28 18.18
N GLN A 426 -6.33 -31.64 17.51
CA GLN A 426 -5.19 -32.30 16.88
C GLN A 426 -4.31 -33.03 17.91
N VAL A 427 -3.98 -32.38 19.03
CA VAL A 427 -3.22 -33.01 20.13
C VAL A 427 -3.93 -34.26 20.66
N ARG A 428 -5.28 -34.24 20.77
CA ARG A 428 -6.06 -35.41 21.18
C ARG A 428 -6.12 -36.51 20.12
N ALA A 429 -6.08 -36.15 18.84
CA ALA A 429 -6.05 -37.12 17.74
C ALA A 429 -4.70 -37.85 17.72
N GLU A 430 -3.60 -37.12 17.93
CA GLU A 430 -2.22 -37.62 17.87
C GLU A 430 -1.73 -38.29 19.16
N ALA A 431 -2.42 -38.07 20.28
CA ALA A 431 -2.05 -38.66 21.56
C ALA A 431 -2.03 -40.21 21.52
N LYS A 432 -1.02 -40.80 22.15
CA LYS A 432 -0.92 -42.25 22.33
C LYS A 432 -2.08 -42.75 23.18
N LYS A 433 -2.69 -43.86 22.76
CA LYS A 433 -3.87 -44.46 23.42
C LYS A 433 -3.70 -45.96 23.64
N THR A 434 -4.39 -46.48 24.65
CA THR A 434 -4.59 -47.92 24.82
C THR A 434 -5.61 -48.45 23.81
N ALA A 435 -5.81 -49.77 23.77
CA ALA A 435 -6.80 -50.40 22.90
C ALA A 435 -8.24 -49.95 23.22
N GLU A 436 -8.48 -49.56 24.47
CA GLU A 436 -9.76 -49.04 24.99
C GLU A 436 -9.96 -47.55 24.69
N GLY A 437 -8.96 -46.88 24.11
CA GLY A 437 -9.02 -45.46 23.74
C GLY A 437 -8.60 -44.49 24.85
N ASP A 438 -8.14 -44.99 26.00
CA ASP A 438 -7.60 -44.16 27.08
C ASP A 438 -6.23 -43.60 26.72
N PHE A 439 -5.93 -42.38 27.15
CA PHE A 439 -4.67 -41.72 26.82
C PHE A 439 -3.51 -42.32 27.62
N ILE A 440 -2.29 -42.25 27.08
CA ILE A 440 -1.07 -42.65 27.78
C ILE A 440 -0.19 -41.41 27.93
N ASP A 441 0.10 -41.04 29.17
CA ASP A 441 1.03 -39.96 29.50
C ASP A 441 2.43 -40.29 28.92
N PRO A 442 2.98 -39.48 28.00
CA PRO A 442 4.26 -39.81 27.36
C PRO A 442 5.46 -39.79 28.29
N ASN A 443 5.40 -39.01 29.38
CA ASN A 443 6.52 -38.85 30.32
C ASN A 443 6.53 -39.97 31.36
N THR A 444 5.36 -40.41 31.82
CA THR A 444 5.23 -41.39 32.92
C THR A 444 4.80 -42.78 32.47
N GLY A 445 4.24 -42.92 31.28
CA GLY A 445 3.60 -44.16 30.80
C GLY A 445 2.28 -44.48 31.49
N LYS A 446 1.76 -43.59 32.33
CA LYS A 446 0.52 -43.78 33.07
C LYS A 446 -0.69 -43.70 32.13
N VAL A 447 -1.62 -44.64 32.28
CA VAL A 447 -2.91 -44.61 31.57
C VAL A 447 -3.81 -43.55 32.22
N ILE A 448 -4.34 -42.65 31.40
CA ILE A 448 -5.27 -41.59 31.76
C ILE A 448 -6.62 -41.91 31.09
N PRO A 449 -7.70 -42.12 31.87
CA PRO A 449 -9.01 -42.37 31.30
C PRO A 449 -9.39 -41.28 30.29
N SER A 450 -9.90 -41.67 29.12
CA SER A 450 -10.30 -40.75 28.04
C SER A 450 -11.40 -39.76 28.47
N TYR A 451 -12.24 -40.16 29.44
CA TYR A 451 -13.25 -39.35 30.10
C TYR A 451 -12.75 -38.67 31.40
N GLY A 452 -11.49 -38.92 31.77
CA GLY A 452 -10.84 -38.40 32.97
C GLY A 452 -10.34 -36.96 32.80
N LYS A 453 -9.83 -36.37 33.89
CA LYS A 453 -9.22 -35.04 33.85
C LYS A 453 -7.75 -35.15 33.42
N PHE A 454 -7.40 -34.51 32.31
CA PHE A 454 -6.02 -34.37 31.80
C PHE A 454 -5.71 -32.89 31.55
N ASP A 455 -4.43 -32.56 31.40
CA ASP A 455 -3.97 -31.23 30.98
C ASP A 455 -3.26 -31.34 29.61
N TYR A 456 -3.22 -30.24 28.85
CA TYR A 456 -2.39 -30.10 27.65
C TYR A 456 -1.02 -29.55 28.09
N GLY A 457 -0.08 -30.44 28.36
CA GLY A 457 1.29 -30.10 28.74
C GLY A 457 2.12 -29.71 27.52
N HIS A 458 3.14 -28.86 27.72
CA HIS A 458 4.12 -28.61 26.66
C HIS A 458 5.09 -29.79 26.60
N LYS A 459 5.55 -30.13 25.40
CA LYS A 459 6.69 -31.03 25.25
C LYS A 459 7.96 -30.37 25.81
N PRO A 460 8.93 -31.15 26.30
CA PRO A 460 10.19 -30.61 26.81
C PRO A 460 10.86 -29.69 25.77
N GLY A 461 11.23 -28.49 26.17
CA GLY A 461 11.85 -27.45 25.35
C GLY A 461 10.87 -26.45 24.71
N TYR A 462 9.56 -26.70 24.79
CA TYR A 462 8.50 -25.82 24.27
C TYR A 462 7.71 -25.13 25.39
N GLU A 463 8.28 -25.05 26.58
CA GLU A 463 7.63 -24.44 27.74
C GLU A 463 7.38 -22.95 27.49
N TRP A 464 6.39 -22.38 28.18
CA TRP A 464 6.05 -20.96 28.03
C TRP A 464 7.25 -20.03 28.23
N ARG A 465 8.19 -20.38 29.13
CA ARG A 465 9.43 -19.62 29.32
C ARG A 465 10.29 -19.55 28.04
N CYS A 466 10.35 -20.64 27.27
CA CYS A 466 11.12 -20.75 26.04
C CYS A 466 10.48 -19.95 24.92
N THR A 467 9.15 -20.06 24.77
CA THR A 467 8.38 -19.26 23.80
C THR A 467 8.54 -17.76 24.06
N LYS A 468 8.52 -17.32 25.33
CA LYS A 468 8.77 -15.92 25.69
C LYS A 468 10.14 -15.42 25.24
N MET A 469 11.20 -16.17 25.54
CA MET A 469 12.55 -15.79 25.14
C MET A 469 12.69 -15.74 23.62
N LYS A 470 12.15 -16.74 22.92
CA LYS A 470 12.18 -16.81 21.46
C LYS A 470 11.43 -15.63 20.84
N ALA A 471 10.20 -15.36 21.31
CA ALA A 471 9.39 -14.24 20.86
C ALA A 471 10.09 -12.87 21.05
N LEU A 472 10.74 -12.64 22.19
CA LEU A 472 11.49 -11.41 22.43
C LEU A 472 12.76 -11.34 21.57
N SER A 473 13.50 -12.44 21.44
CA SER A 473 14.75 -12.47 20.68
C SER A 473 14.55 -12.30 19.16
N LEU A 474 13.39 -12.74 18.67
CA LEU A 474 13.03 -12.70 17.25
C LEU A 474 12.08 -11.56 16.91
N GLY A 475 11.71 -10.72 17.89
CA GLY A 475 10.81 -9.58 17.67
C GLY A 475 9.41 -9.95 17.17
N TRP A 476 8.85 -11.09 17.63
CA TRP A 476 7.58 -11.59 17.13
C TRP A 476 6.42 -10.62 17.34
N THR A 477 5.52 -10.60 16.37
CA THR A 477 4.17 -10.05 16.51
C THR A 477 3.31 -10.92 17.43
N GLN A 478 2.23 -10.35 17.97
CA GLN A 478 1.26 -11.10 18.77
C GLN A 478 0.64 -12.26 17.97
N GLN A 479 0.50 -12.11 16.65
CA GLN A 479 -0.01 -13.16 15.77
C GLN A 479 0.99 -14.31 15.59
N GLU A 480 2.27 -14.02 15.36
CA GLU A 480 3.32 -15.04 15.29
C GLU A 480 3.46 -15.79 16.62
N LEU A 481 3.39 -15.07 17.74
CA LEU A 481 3.33 -15.67 19.07
C LEU A 481 2.12 -16.58 19.20
N ASN A 482 0.94 -16.13 18.79
CA ASN A 482 -0.29 -16.95 18.85
C ASN A 482 -0.17 -18.19 17.96
N ASN A 483 0.36 -18.06 16.75
CA ASN A 483 0.52 -19.17 15.81
C ASN A 483 1.52 -20.20 16.34
N TYR A 484 2.72 -19.77 16.75
CA TYR A 484 3.73 -20.65 17.33
C TYR A 484 3.24 -21.32 18.61
N PHE A 485 2.55 -20.55 19.46
CA PHE A 485 1.98 -21.08 20.70
C PHE A 485 0.84 -22.07 20.44
N ASN A 486 0.18 -22.03 19.28
CA ASN A 486 -0.91 -22.92 18.90
C ASN A 486 -0.50 -24.05 17.94
N ASP A 487 0.79 -24.26 17.69
CA ASP A 487 1.28 -25.43 16.98
C ASP A 487 1.02 -26.71 17.82
N PRO A 488 0.25 -27.69 17.32
CA PRO A 488 -0.08 -28.91 18.05
C PRO A 488 1.15 -29.76 18.38
N SER A 489 2.21 -29.66 17.57
CA SER A 489 3.43 -30.44 17.77
C SER A 489 4.17 -30.07 19.05
N HIS A 490 3.89 -28.90 19.64
CA HIS A 490 4.46 -28.42 20.89
C HIS A 490 3.80 -28.99 22.15
N TYR A 491 2.70 -29.73 22.02
CA TYR A 491 1.90 -30.20 23.15
C TYR A 491 1.79 -31.71 23.23
N GLN A 492 1.47 -32.19 24.43
CA GLN A 492 1.12 -33.57 24.70
C GLN A 492 0.07 -33.70 25.82
N ILE A 493 -0.65 -34.81 25.84
CA ILE A 493 -1.64 -35.11 26.89
C ILE A 493 -0.90 -35.66 28.11
N GLU A 494 -1.08 -35.01 29.26
CA GLU A 494 -0.39 -35.37 30.50
C GLU A 494 -1.35 -35.53 31.68
N ASP A 495 -0.94 -36.37 32.62
CA ASP A 495 -1.61 -36.47 33.91
C ASP A 495 -1.43 -35.15 34.67
N ARG A 496 -2.52 -34.65 35.26
CA ARG A 496 -2.53 -33.31 35.89
C ARG A 496 -1.51 -33.18 37.00
N ALA A 497 -1.24 -34.23 37.77
CA ALA A 497 -0.27 -34.16 38.85
C ALA A 497 1.16 -34.04 38.30
N SER A 498 1.45 -34.78 37.21
CA SER A 498 2.72 -34.73 36.50
C SER A 498 2.97 -33.36 35.88
N ASN A 499 2.05 -32.90 35.03
CA ASN A 499 2.16 -31.61 34.32
C ASN A 499 2.34 -30.42 35.28
N ARG A 500 1.52 -30.35 36.33
CA ARG A 500 1.52 -29.23 37.29
C ARG A 500 2.73 -29.22 38.22
N SER A 501 3.45 -30.33 38.30
CA SER A 501 4.69 -30.41 39.07
C SER A 501 5.88 -29.80 38.33
N HIS A 502 5.76 -29.56 37.01
CA HIS A 502 6.84 -29.11 36.13
C HIS A 502 8.05 -30.06 36.11
N LEU A 503 7.89 -31.31 36.58
CA LEU A 503 8.99 -32.28 36.76
C LEU A 503 9.69 -32.66 35.45
N TYR A 504 8.98 -32.62 34.32
CA TYR A 504 9.47 -33.04 33.01
C TYR A 504 9.71 -31.86 32.05
N GLU A 505 9.69 -30.63 32.56
CA GLU A 505 10.14 -29.48 31.78
C GLU A 505 11.65 -29.56 31.55
N SER A 506 12.10 -29.19 30.35
CA SER A 506 13.52 -29.12 29.99
C SER A 506 14.13 -27.82 30.50
N ASP A 507 15.42 -27.83 30.86
CA ASP A 507 16.21 -26.61 31.09
C ASP A 507 16.66 -25.96 29.78
N THR A 508 16.73 -26.74 28.69
CA THR A 508 17.15 -26.28 27.36
C THR A 508 15.93 -26.10 26.46
N CYS A 509 15.81 -24.92 25.84
CA CYS A 509 14.74 -24.62 24.90
C CYS A 509 14.98 -25.30 23.55
N ALA A 510 13.90 -25.73 22.90
CA ALA A 510 13.96 -26.22 21.53
C ALA A 510 14.40 -25.09 20.58
N ALA A 511 15.22 -25.45 19.59
CA ALA A 511 15.79 -24.50 18.62
C ALA A 511 14.71 -23.75 17.83
#